data_AF-A0A6G2DP45-F1
#
_entry.id   AF-A0A6G2DP45-F1
#
_cell.length_a   1.000
_cell.length_b   1.000
_cell.length_c   1.000
_cell.angle_alpha   90.00
_cell.angle_beta   90.00
_cell.angle_gamma   90.00
#
_symmetry.space_group_name_H-M   'P 1'
#
loop_
_entity.id
_entity.type
_entity.pdbx_description
1 polymer ?
#
loop_
_entity_poly.entity_id
_entity_poly.type
_entity_poly.pdbx_seq_one_letter_code
_entity_poly.pdbx_strand_id
1 'polypeptide(L)'
;MKNSIMDTKFDRRILLLNKIIIVFIVLMTLLPLLYIVVASFMDPKVLVSRGISFNPADWTVEGYQRVFSDQSILRGFINSLLYSFGFAALTVLLSVFTAYPL
;
A
#
# COMPACT_ATOMS: atom_id res chain seq x y z
N MET A 1 8.39 13.95 27.24
CA MET A 1 8.26 15.43 27.29
C MET A 1 8.99 16.00 26.08
N LYS A 2 8.27 16.62 25.14
CA LYS A 2 8.88 17.24 23.95
C LYS A 2 9.50 18.56 24.40
N ASN A 3 10.83 18.62 24.49
CA ASN A 3 11.52 19.87 24.84
C ASN A 3 11.18 20.94 23.80
N SER A 4 10.55 22.04 24.26
CA SER A 4 10.30 23.22 23.45
C SER A 4 11.60 24.00 23.33
N ILE A 5 12.47 23.56 22.43
CA ILE A 5 13.59 24.36 21.98
C ILE A 5 12.98 25.60 21.30
N MET A 6 13.50 26.78 21.61
CA MET A 6 13.03 28.01 21.00
C MET A 6 13.49 28.03 19.53
N ASP A 7 12.70 27.39 18.66
CA ASP A 7 13.04 27.20 17.24
C ASP A 7 13.35 28.56 16.59
N THR A 8 14.54 28.67 16.00
CA THR A 8 14.93 29.86 15.24
C THR A 8 13.95 30.04 14.08
N LYS A 9 13.74 31.28 13.61
CA LYS A 9 12.87 31.54 12.43
C LYS A 9 13.27 30.69 11.22
N PHE A 10 14.55 30.35 11.10
CA PHE A 10 15.09 29.43 10.10
C PHE A 10 14.60 27.99 10.31
N ASP A 11 14.72 27.45 11.52
CA ASP A 11 14.27 26.09 11.88
C ASP A 11 12.78 25.91 11.60
N ARG A 12 11.96 26.92 11.92
CA ARG A 12 10.51 26.90 11.62
C ARG A 12 10.21 26.82 10.14
N ARG A 13 10.99 27.51 9.29
CA ARG A 13 10.83 27.46 7.82
C ARG A 13 11.21 26.09 7.27
N ILE A 14 12.31 25.52 7.73
CA ILE A 14 12.75 24.17 7.33
C ILE A 14 11.73 23.12 7.75
N LEU A 15 11.20 23.21 8.97
CA LEU A 15 10.16 22.30 9.45
C LEU A 15 8.87 22.42 8.64
N LEU A 16 8.46 23.64 8.27
CA LEU A 16 7.29 23.85 7.43
C LEU A 16 7.49 23.26 6.03
N LEU A 17 8.66 23.49 5.41
CA LEU A 17 9.01 22.92 4.12
C LEU A 17 9.04 21.39 4.15
N ASN A 18 9.66 20.81 5.19
CA ASN A 18 9.67 19.36 5.39
C ASN A 18 8.24 18.79 5.50
N LYS A 19 7.37 19.42 6.31
CA LYS A 19 5.96 19.02 6.42
C LYS A 19 5.24 19.05 5.08
N ILE A 20 5.45 20.10 4.27
CA ILE A 20 4.85 20.21 2.93
C ILE A 20 5.33 19.07 2.04
N ILE A 21 6.64 18.77 2.03
CA ILE A 21 7.21 17.67 1.24
C ILE A 21 6.63 16.33 1.67
N ILE A 22 6.55 16.06 2.97
CA ILE A 22 5.96 14.82 3.49
C ILE A 22 4.49 14.71 3.06
N VAL A 23 3.69 15.77 3.22
CA VAL A 23 2.28 15.77 2.79
C VAL A 23 2.18 15.50 1.30
N PHE A 24 3.04 16.09 0.49
CA PHE A 24 3.05 15.87 -0.95
C PHE A 24 3.39 14.42 -1.32
N ILE A 25 4.41 13.83 -0.69
CA ILE A 25 4.78 12.42 -0.88
C ILE A 25 3.61 11.50 -0.49
N VAL A 26 2.96 11.78 0.64
CA VAL A 26 1.77 11.03 1.09
C VAL A 26 0.64 11.14 0.07
N LEU A 27 0.36 12.33 -0.48
CA LEU A 27 -0.67 12.48 -1.50
C LEU A 27 -0.31 11.73 -2.79
N MET A 28 0.94 11.78 -3.22
CA MET A 28 1.40 11.08 -4.43
C MET A 28 1.25 9.56 -4.32
N THR A 29 1.39 8.99 -3.13
CA THR A 29 1.18 7.54 -2.90
C THR A 29 -0.27 7.20 -2.63
N LEU A 30 -1.00 8.03 -1.89
CA LEU A 30 -2.38 7.75 -1.48
C LEU A 30 -3.39 7.90 -2.62
N LEU A 31 -3.21 8.88 -3.51
CA LEU A 31 -4.11 9.09 -4.65
C LEU A 31 -4.21 7.88 -5.59
N PRO A 32 -3.10 7.28 -6.09
CA PRO A 32 -3.20 6.09 -6.93
C PRO A 32 -3.73 4.87 -6.16
N LEU A 33 -3.44 4.74 -4.85
CA LEU A 33 -4.03 3.67 -4.03
C LEU A 33 -5.55 3.81 -3.94
N LEU A 34 -6.05 5.02 -3.67
CA LEU A 34 -7.47 5.29 -3.60
C LEU A 34 -8.15 5.05 -4.96
N TYR A 35 -7.49 5.43 -6.05
CA TYR A 35 -7.95 5.10 -7.41
C TYR A 35 -8.11 3.60 -7.60
N ILE A 36 -7.11 2.79 -7.23
CA ILE A 36 -7.16 1.33 -7.38
C ILE A 36 -8.29 0.73 -6.54
N VAL A 37 -8.49 1.22 -5.31
CA VAL A 37 -9.57 0.73 -4.43
C VAL A 37 -10.94 1.03 -5.03
N VAL A 38 -11.19 2.25 -5.51
CA VAL A 38 -12.50 2.57 -6.12
C VAL A 38 -12.67 1.78 -7.43
N ALA A 39 -11.62 1.71 -8.26
CA ALA A 39 -11.64 0.98 -9.52
C ALA A 39 -11.89 -0.53 -9.35
N SER A 40 -11.41 -1.15 -8.27
CA SER A 40 -11.62 -2.59 -8.04
C SER A 40 -13.07 -2.96 -7.72
N PHE A 41 -13.90 -2.00 -7.32
CA PHE A 41 -15.34 -2.19 -7.08
C PHE A 41 -16.22 -1.73 -8.24
N MET A 42 -15.69 -1.15 -9.31
CA MET A 42 -16.52 -0.69 -10.44
C MET A 42 -16.64 -1.75 -11.54
N ASP A 43 -17.74 -1.71 -12.29
CA ASP A 43 -17.86 -2.51 -13.52
C ASP A 43 -16.77 -2.08 -14.52
N PRO A 44 -15.95 -3.02 -15.04
CA PRO A 44 -14.89 -2.70 -16.00
C PRO A 44 -15.38 -1.92 -17.23
N LYS A 45 -16.60 -2.15 -17.70
CA LYS A 45 -17.20 -1.44 -18.84
C LYS A 45 -17.49 0.01 -18.49
N VAL A 46 -17.97 0.29 -17.27
CA VAL A 46 -18.23 1.66 -16.81
C VAL A 46 -16.92 2.39 -16.59
N LEU A 47 -15.95 1.76 -15.92
CA LEU A 47 -14.63 2.33 -15.66
C LEU A 47 -13.92 2.75 -16.97
N VAL A 48 -13.96 1.91 -18.01
CA VAL A 48 -13.31 2.22 -19.30
C VAL A 48 -14.06 3.29 -20.10
N SER A 49 -15.40 3.33 -20.02
CA SER A 49 -16.20 4.25 -20.84
C SER A 49 -16.40 5.64 -20.23
N ARG A 50 -16.53 5.72 -18.90
CA ARG A 50 -16.87 6.96 -18.18
C ARG A 50 -15.84 7.36 -17.12
N GLY A 51 -14.89 6.49 -16.80
CA GLY A 51 -13.93 6.70 -15.71
C GLY A 51 -14.53 6.39 -14.33
N ILE A 52 -14.04 7.07 -13.30
CA ILE A 52 -14.50 6.85 -11.93
C ILE A 52 -15.92 7.38 -11.75
N SER A 53 -16.82 6.49 -11.33
CA SER A 53 -18.20 6.81 -10.96
C SER A 53 -18.41 6.56 -9.46
N PHE A 54 -18.95 7.56 -8.77
CA PHE A 54 -19.37 7.44 -7.37
C PHE A 54 -20.84 7.01 -7.23
N ASN A 55 -21.48 6.64 -8.33
CA ASN A 55 -22.84 6.11 -8.32
C ASN A 55 -22.82 4.64 -7.86
N PRO A 56 -23.55 4.27 -6.79
CA PRO A 56 -23.60 2.89 -6.31
C PRO A 56 -24.11 1.88 -7.34
N ALA A 57 -24.88 2.32 -8.35
CA ALA A 57 -25.36 1.44 -9.41
C ALA A 57 -24.25 0.91 -10.34
N ASP A 58 -23.11 1.60 -10.41
CA ASP A 58 -21.98 1.22 -11.26
C ASP A 58 -20.98 0.31 -10.52
N TRP A 59 -21.28 -0.05 -9.26
CA TRP A 59 -20.40 -0.83 -8.39
C TRP A 59 -20.80 -2.31 -8.43
N THR A 60 -19.80 -3.19 -8.53
CA THR A 60 -19.96 -4.65 -8.63
C THR A 60 -18.83 -5.38 -7.89
N VAL A 61 -19.13 -6.59 -7.44
CA VAL A 61 -18.16 -7.52 -6.83
C VAL A 61 -17.74 -8.65 -7.77
N GLU A 62 -18.24 -8.66 -9.00
CA GLU A 62 -17.91 -9.68 -10.01
C GLU A 62 -16.41 -9.75 -10.30
N GLY A 63 -15.69 -8.62 -10.22
CA GLY A 63 -14.24 -8.59 -10.37
C GLY A 63 -13.53 -9.47 -9.33
N TYR A 64 -13.92 -9.36 -8.06
CA TYR A 64 -13.40 -10.22 -7.00
C TYR A 64 -13.80 -11.68 -7.19
N GLN A 65 -15.06 -11.95 -7.54
CA GLN A 65 -15.53 -13.31 -7.81
C GLN A 65 -14.70 -13.97 -8.93
N ARG A 66 -14.40 -13.22 -10.00
CA ARG A 66 -13.54 -13.69 -11.10
C ARG A 66 -12.14 -14.05 -10.60
N VAL A 67 -11.51 -13.18 -9.80
CA VAL A 67 -10.18 -13.41 -9.22
C VAL A 67 -10.16 -14.67 -8.34
N PHE A 68 -11.14 -14.84 -7.45
CA PHE A 68 -11.21 -16.01 -6.58
C PHE A 68 -11.63 -17.29 -7.30
N SER A 69 -12.32 -17.19 -8.44
CA SER A 69 -12.66 -18.34 -9.27
C SER A 69 -11.48 -18.87 -10.09
N ASP A 70 -10.46 -18.03 -10.32
CA ASP A 70 -9.28 -18.40 -11.10
C ASP A 70 -8.27 -19.18 -10.24
N GLN A 71 -8.18 -20.49 -10.53
CA GLN A 71 -7.25 -21.40 -9.85
C GLN A 71 -5.78 -21.05 -10.08
N SER A 72 -5.42 -20.43 -11.22
CA SER A 72 -4.06 -20.00 -11.50
C SER A 72 -3.65 -18.87 -10.54
N ILE A 73 -4.54 -17.89 -10.36
CA ILE A 73 -4.32 -16.77 -9.44
C ILE A 73 -4.18 -17.28 -8.00
N LEU A 74 -5.10 -18.13 -7.55
CA LEU A 74 -5.04 -18.69 -6.19
C LEU A 74 -3.77 -19.50 -5.93
N ARG A 75 -3.37 -20.36 -6.87
CA ARG A 75 -2.12 -21.12 -6.76
C ARG A 75 -0.91 -20.18 -6.73
N GLY A 76 -0.89 -19.16 -7.59
CA GLY A 76 0.16 -18.14 -7.60
C GLY A 76 0.26 -17.39 -6.26
N PHE A 77 -0.88 -16.99 -5.69
CA PHE A 77 -0.96 -16.34 -4.38
C PHE A 77 -0.42 -17.23 -3.26
N ILE A 78 -0.88 -18.49 -3.18
CA ILE A 78 -0.42 -19.46 -2.17
C ILE A 78 1.09 -19.70 -2.30
N ASN A 79 1.58 -19.91 -3.52
CA ASN A 79 3.01 -20.07 -3.77
C ASN A 79 3.78 -18.86 -3.26
N SER A 80 3.37 -17.63 -3.63
CA SER A 80 4.04 -16.40 -3.18
C SER A 80 4.08 -16.26 -1.65
N LEU A 81 3.03 -16.71 -0.96
CA LEU A 81 2.95 -16.70 0.50
C LEU A 81 3.93 -17.71 1.10
N LEU A 82 3.98 -18.93 0.57
CA LEU A 82 4.90 -19.97 1.02
C LEU A 82 6.37 -19.55 0.81
N TYR A 83 6.69 -18.99 -0.35
CA TYR A 83 8.05 -18.50 -0.63
C TYR A 83 8.45 -17.33 0.26
N SER A 84 7.59 -16.30 0.38
CA SER A 84 7.92 -15.11 1.17
C SER A 84 8.01 -15.41 2.66
N PHE A 85 7.08 -16.19 3.22
CA PHE A 85 7.10 -16.59 4.61
C PHE A 85 8.25 -17.55 4.92
N GLY A 86 8.45 -18.57 4.09
CA GLY A 86 9.56 -19.52 4.24
C GLY A 86 10.92 -18.83 4.18
N PHE A 87 11.08 -17.90 3.24
CA PHE A 87 12.28 -17.08 3.14
C PHE A 87 12.47 -16.20 4.38
N ALA A 88 11.45 -15.46 4.81
CA ALA A 88 11.54 -14.60 5.99
C ALA A 88 11.88 -15.41 7.27
N ALA A 89 11.25 -16.56 7.47
CA ALA A 89 11.52 -17.43 8.60
C ALA A 89 12.96 -17.94 8.59
N LEU A 90 13.43 -18.45 7.44
CA LEU A 90 14.81 -18.90 7.29
C LEU A 90 15.81 -17.76 7.52
N THR A 91 15.57 -16.59 6.93
CA THR A 91 16.41 -15.40 7.12
C THR A 91 16.49 -15.02 8.59
N VAL A 92 15.36 -14.91 9.29
CA VAL A 92 15.36 -14.56 10.72
C VAL A 92 16.11 -15.61 11.55
N LEU A 93 15.88 -16.90 11.31
CA LEU A 93 16.58 -17.97 12.02
C LEU A 93 18.10 -17.87 11.83
N LEU A 94 18.56 -17.74 10.59
CA LEU A 94 19.99 -17.60 10.27
C LEU A 94 20.56 -16.29 10.84
N SER A 95 19.84 -15.18 10.73
CA SER A 95 20.24 -13.89 11.31
C SER A 95 20.39 -13.96 12.82
N VAL A 96 19.52 -14.68 13.54
CA VAL A 96 19.65 -14.87 14.98
C VAL A 96 20.90 -15.68 15.34
N PHE A 97 21.13 -16.79 14.65
CA PHE A 97 22.34 -17.62 14.88
C PHE A 97 23.64 -16.87 14.55
N THR A 98 23.63 -16.02 13.53
CA THR A 98 24.82 -15.27 13.09
C THR A 98 25.02 -13.94 13.82
N ALA A 99 23.98 -13.36 14.41
CA ALA A 99 24.09 -12.11 15.18
C ALA A 99 24.68 -12.34 16.58
N TYR A 100 24.51 -13.54 17.15
CA TYR A 100 25.07 -13.91 18.46
C TYR A 100 25.88 -15.21 18.38
N PRO A 101 27.02 -15.22 17.65
CA PRO A 101 27.93 -16.35 17.68
C PRO A 101 28.68 -16.33 19.02
N LEU A 102 28.22 -17.15 19.96
CA LEU A 102 28.97 -17.55 21.17
C LEU A 102 30.03 -18.59 20.80
#